data_AF-A0A2I0P0U3-F1
#
_entry.id   AF-A0A2I0P0U3-F1
#
_cell.length_a   1.000
_cell.length_b   1.000
_cell.length_c   1.000
_cell.angle_alpha   90.00
_cell.angle_beta   90.00
_cell.angle_gamma   90.00
#
_symmetry.space_group_name_H-M   'P 1'
#
loop_
_entity.id
_entity.type
_entity.pdbx_description
1 polymer ?
#
loop_
_entity_poly.entity_id
_entity_poly.type
_entity_poly.pdbx_seq_one_letter_code
_entity_poly.pdbx_strand_id
1 'polypeptide(L)'
;MIQKMKNVLVIGPKHDYLKIVDVLYQTGALHLEDVSTSYPWVTFTRHEDVRYSEEFSSLLLNIGGILQVLPAIPSDSHYVDRYTHEMEQKSAGNLLVLAKTVCNSLDSSIRILETRKSELELKITSLSRYEKVFRKIFPLESQLPKLDGFEVTVMIILKEYEEILDIIKPFFAGITKNQFELITADLDDKNLAVITVFSKKYSERIHDFLYSKNVNEVRIPVEYSNMPLDQALILLEKDKLSAIVEVENIQEKLVSLSQQWYIELSVLQVALQDRQAEILAYSKFGETDYTLVIKGWVPKKHLKRVKKILSDAFSGRVILTELPMTPEMLDQAPVLYDNPFWVRPFE
;
A
#
# COMPACT_ATOMS: atom_id res chain seq x y z
N MET A 1 29.17 22.58 -9.74
CA MET A 1 29.01 23.38 -10.98
C MET A 1 28.17 22.57 -11.96
N ILE A 2 27.18 23.18 -12.63
CA ILE A 2 26.30 22.45 -13.57
C ILE A 2 27.09 22.00 -14.81
N GLN A 3 26.97 20.73 -15.19
CA GLN A 3 27.59 20.20 -16.40
C GLN A 3 26.80 20.57 -17.64
N LYS A 4 27.51 20.96 -18.71
CA LYS A 4 26.89 21.14 -20.02
C LYS A 4 26.57 19.77 -20.62
N MET A 5 25.29 19.50 -20.87
CA MET A 5 24.85 18.29 -21.56
C MET A 5 24.96 18.42 -23.08
N LYS A 6 25.14 17.29 -23.76
CA LYS A 6 25.13 17.16 -25.22
C LYS A 6 24.11 16.11 -25.63
N ASN A 7 23.26 16.45 -26.58
CA ASN A 7 22.35 15.49 -27.20
C ASN A 7 23.16 14.61 -28.18
N VAL A 8 23.01 13.30 -28.08
CA VAL A 8 23.78 12.33 -28.85
C VAL A 8 22.86 11.28 -29.46
N LEU A 9 23.29 10.76 -30.60
CA LEU A 9 22.69 9.65 -31.30
C LEU A 9 23.74 8.55 -31.44
N VAL A 10 23.44 7.37 -30.93
CA VAL A 10 24.25 6.16 -31.10
C VAL A 10 23.56 5.29 -32.13
N ILE A 11 24.30 4.91 -33.17
CA ILE A 11 23.82 4.05 -34.25
C ILE A 11 24.78 2.86 -34.37
N GLY A 12 24.23 1.66 -34.41
CA GLY A 12 25.01 0.44 -34.53
C GLY A 12 24.22 -0.70 -35.19
N PRO A 13 24.87 -1.83 -35.50
CA PRO A 13 24.19 -2.96 -36.10
C PRO A 13 23.31 -3.68 -35.07
N LYS A 14 22.12 -4.11 -35.50
CA LYS A 14 21.12 -4.76 -34.64
C LYS A 14 21.64 -6.05 -33.99
N HIS A 15 22.46 -6.85 -34.68
CA HIS A 15 22.97 -8.11 -34.13
C HIS A 15 23.91 -7.92 -32.92
N ASP A 16 24.46 -6.73 -32.71
CA ASP A 16 25.33 -6.39 -31.58
C ASP A 16 24.56 -5.67 -30.45
N TYR A 17 23.22 -5.59 -30.50
CA TYR A 17 22.43 -4.72 -29.60
C TYR A 17 22.71 -4.94 -28.11
N LEU A 18 22.73 -6.19 -27.63
CA LEU A 18 23.01 -6.52 -26.22
C LEU A 18 24.34 -5.93 -25.77
N LYS A 19 25.40 -6.15 -26.55
CA LYS A 19 26.73 -5.64 -26.25
C LYS A 19 26.75 -4.11 -26.26
N ILE A 20 26.03 -3.47 -27.19
CA ILE A 20 25.96 -2.00 -27.27
C ILE A 20 25.30 -1.45 -25.99
N VAL A 21 24.19 -2.05 -25.58
CA VAL A 21 23.46 -1.67 -24.38
C VAL A 21 24.28 -1.90 -23.12
N ASP A 22 24.97 -3.04 -23.00
CA ASP A 22 25.88 -3.34 -21.88
C ASP A 22 27.00 -2.32 -21.75
N VAL A 23 27.66 -1.98 -22.86
CA VAL A 23 28.73 -0.98 -22.88
C VAL A 23 28.19 0.39 -22.47
N LEU A 24 27.02 0.78 -22.98
CA LEU A 24 26.38 2.04 -22.59
C LEU A 24 26.00 2.05 -21.10
N TYR A 25 25.43 0.96 -20.60
CA TYR A 25 25.06 0.80 -19.20
C TYR A 25 26.28 0.93 -18.27
N GLN A 26 27.36 0.20 -18.55
CA GLN A 26 28.61 0.26 -17.78
C GLN A 26 29.25 1.66 -17.78
N THR A 27 29.05 2.46 -18.84
CA THR A 27 29.56 3.83 -18.84
C THR A 27 28.80 4.77 -17.91
N GLY A 28 27.55 4.45 -17.56
CA GLY A 28 26.69 5.18 -16.61
C GLY A 28 26.50 6.67 -16.94
N ALA A 29 26.72 7.08 -18.19
CA ALA A 29 26.84 8.49 -18.57
C ALA A 29 25.75 8.96 -19.55
N LEU A 30 24.86 8.08 -19.98
CA LEU A 30 23.82 8.35 -20.97
C LEU A 30 22.44 8.40 -20.29
N HIS A 31 21.75 9.53 -20.46
CA HIS A 31 20.34 9.66 -20.11
C HIS A 31 19.48 9.40 -21.36
N LEU A 32 18.70 8.31 -21.35
CA LEU A 32 17.96 7.84 -22.52
C LEU A 32 16.72 8.69 -22.83
N GLU A 33 16.58 9.06 -24.10
CA GLU A 33 15.40 9.69 -24.68
C GLU A 33 14.68 8.72 -25.62
N ASP A 34 13.36 8.86 -25.75
CA ASP A 34 12.59 8.08 -26.72
C ASP A 34 12.91 8.55 -28.15
N VAL A 35 13.52 7.63 -28.92
CA VAL A 35 13.85 7.83 -30.32
C VAL A 35 12.59 8.01 -31.17
N SER A 36 11.51 7.30 -30.84
CA SER A 36 10.24 7.33 -31.60
C SER A 36 9.57 8.70 -31.53
N THR A 37 9.59 9.35 -30.36
CA THR A 37 9.07 10.72 -30.20
C THR A 37 9.90 11.74 -30.98
N SER A 38 11.21 11.49 -31.08
CA SER A 38 12.16 12.39 -31.74
C SER A 38 12.10 12.29 -33.27
N TYR A 39 11.69 11.13 -33.78
CA TYR A 39 11.64 10.83 -35.20
C TYR A 39 10.31 10.14 -35.56
N PRO A 40 9.15 10.82 -35.41
CA PRO A 40 7.83 10.21 -35.58
C PRO A 40 7.53 9.77 -37.02
N TRP A 41 8.33 10.23 -37.99
CA TRP A 41 8.25 9.82 -39.40
C TRP A 41 8.99 8.52 -39.71
N VAL A 42 9.71 7.94 -38.73
CA VAL A 42 10.41 6.66 -38.87
C VAL A 42 9.66 5.59 -38.09
N THR A 43 9.30 4.50 -38.77
CA THR A 43 8.70 3.33 -38.11
C THR A 43 9.81 2.49 -37.48
N PHE A 44 9.92 2.54 -36.16
CA PHE A 44 10.80 1.65 -35.41
C PHE A 44 10.06 0.40 -34.97
N THR A 45 10.71 -0.75 -35.08
CA THR A 45 10.28 -1.97 -34.40
C THR A 45 10.64 -1.85 -32.92
N ARG A 46 9.72 -2.23 -32.03
CA ARG A 46 9.99 -2.31 -30.60
C ARG A 46 10.58 -3.68 -30.28
N HIS A 47 11.47 -3.73 -29.29
CA HIS A 47 12.00 -4.99 -28.77
C HIS A 47 10.86 -5.89 -28.31
N GLU A 48 10.98 -7.21 -28.52
CA GLU A 48 9.91 -8.18 -28.27
C GLU A 48 9.40 -8.13 -26.83
N ASP A 49 10.31 -7.93 -25.87
CA ASP A 49 9.98 -7.90 -24.44
C ASP A 49 9.17 -6.66 -24.01
N VAL A 50 9.09 -5.60 -24.84
CA VAL A 50 8.27 -4.41 -24.53
C VAL A 50 6.78 -4.78 -24.39
N ARG A 51 6.33 -5.86 -25.06
CA ARG A 51 4.96 -6.38 -24.91
C ARG A 51 4.62 -6.80 -23.48
N TYR A 52 5.63 -7.11 -22.68
CA TYR A 52 5.46 -7.59 -21.31
C TYR A 52 5.41 -6.47 -20.27
N SER A 53 5.65 -5.21 -20.65
CA SER A 53 5.80 -4.08 -19.70
C SER A 53 4.62 -3.94 -18.71
N GLU A 54 3.39 -4.04 -19.20
CA GLU A 54 2.18 -3.96 -18.35
C GLU A 54 2.08 -5.17 -17.40
N GLU A 55 2.46 -6.35 -17.86
CA GLU A 55 2.45 -7.58 -17.06
C GLU A 55 3.49 -7.52 -15.94
N PHE A 56 4.71 -7.03 -16.22
CA PHE A 56 5.71 -6.80 -15.17
C PHE A 56 5.23 -5.78 -14.14
N SER A 57 4.63 -4.67 -14.60
CA SER A 57 4.12 -3.60 -13.74
C SER A 57 3.03 -4.11 -12.79
N SER A 58 2.06 -4.86 -13.32
CA SER A 58 0.98 -5.44 -12.51
C SER A 58 1.48 -6.50 -11.51
N LEU A 59 2.41 -7.36 -11.91
CA LEU A 59 2.99 -8.35 -11.01
C LEU A 59 3.82 -7.73 -9.90
N LEU A 60 4.58 -6.67 -10.19
CA LEU A 60 5.35 -5.94 -9.18
C LEU A 60 4.45 -5.30 -8.11
N LEU A 61 3.30 -4.75 -8.53
CA LEU A 61 2.30 -4.24 -7.58
C LEU A 61 1.73 -5.35 -6.71
N ASN A 62 1.40 -6.51 -7.30
CA ASN A 62 0.86 -7.65 -6.57
C ASN A 62 1.87 -8.22 -5.56
N ILE A 63 3.11 -8.46 -5.98
CA ILE A 63 4.18 -8.95 -5.10
C ILE A 63 4.47 -7.92 -4.00
N GLY A 64 4.51 -6.63 -4.33
CA GLY A 64 4.67 -5.56 -3.36
C GLY A 64 3.57 -5.56 -2.30
N GLY A 65 2.31 -5.74 -2.70
CA GLY A 65 1.18 -5.86 -1.78
C GLY A 65 1.30 -7.08 -0.86
N ILE A 66 1.68 -8.24 -1.41
CA ILE A 66 1.92 -9.46 -0.61
C ILE A 66 3.03 -9.23 0.43
N LEU A 67 4.16 -8.63 0.02
CA LEU A 67 5.30 -8.36 0.90
C LEU A 67 5.00 -7.32 1.98
N GLN A 68 4.00 -6.46 1.81
CA GLN A 68 3.55 -5.54 2.86
C GLN A 68 2.76 -6.24 3.97
N VAL A 69 2.01 -7.29 3.61
CA VAL A 69 1.21 -8.07 4.57
C VAL A 69 2.10 -9.08 5.31
N LEU A 70 3.09 -9.66 4.63
CA LEU A 70 3.99 -10.64 5.23
C LEU A 70 5.05 -9.97 6.13
N PRO A 71 5.23 -10.45 7.37
CA PRO A 71 6.26 -9.90 8.26
C PRO A 71 7.67 -10.14 7.68
N ALA A 72 8.57 -9.17 7.81
CA ALA A 72 9.94 -9.32 7.32
C ALA A 72 10.72 -10.38 8.11
N ILE A 73 11.48 -11.21 7.38
CA ILE A 73 12.30 -12.28 7.96
C ILE A 73 13.76 -12.08 7.60
N PRO A 74 14.69 -12.19 8.57
CA PRO A 74 16.11 -12.14 8.29
C PRO A 74 16.52 -13.31 7.39
N SER A 75 17.27 -13.02 6.33
CA SER A 75 17.67 -13.98 5.33
C SER A 75 19.12 -14.43 5.47
N ASP A 76 19.40 -15.67 5.07
CA ASP A 76 20.76 -16.16 4.86
C ASP A 76 21.29 -15.63 3.52
N SER A 77 22.38 -14.86 3.56
CA SER A 77 23.03 -14.27 2.38
C SER A 77 23.30 -15.30 1.29
N HIS A 78 23.71 -16.52 1.64
CA HIS A 78 24.06 -17.54 0.63
C HIS A 78 22.83 -18.09 -0.09
N TYR A 79 21.68 -18.18 0.58
CA TYR A 79 20.43 -18.60 -0.05
C TYR A 79 19.93 -17.52 -1.01
N VAL A 80 19.98 -16.26 -0.58
CA VAL A 80 19.62 -15.09 -1.40
C VAL A 80 20.47 -15.06 -2.67
N ASP A 81 21.79 -15.11 -2.54
CA ASP A 81 22.71 -15.03 -3.69
C ASP A 81 22.44 -16.13 -4.72
N ARG A 82 22.21 -17.38 -4.27
CA ARG A 82 21.89 -18.50 -5.16
C ARG A 82 20.59 -18.27 -5.93
N TYR A 83 19.54 -17.85 -5.22
CA TYR A 83 18.23 -17.66 -5.81
C TYR A 83 18.21 -16.46 -6.76
N THR A 84 18.92 -15.39 -6.42
CA THR A 84 19.12 -14.22 -7.30
C THR A 84 19.76 -14.66 -8.62
N HIS A 85 20.85 -15.41 -8.55
CA HIS A 85 21.52 -15.90 -9.76
C HIS A 85 20.63 -16.80 -10.62
N GLU A 86 19.77 -17.62 -9.99
CA GLU A 86 18.79 -18.42 -10.73
C GLU A 86 17.77 -17.54 -11.46
N MET A 87 17.28 -16.47 -10.84
CA MET A 87 16.30 -15.57 -11.46
C MET A 87 16.91 -14.73 -12.59
N GLU A 88 18.15 -14.27 -12.45
CA GLU A 88 18.87 -13.50 -13.48
C GLU A 88 19.02 -14.27 -14.80
N GLN A 89 19.21 -15.59 -14.72
CA GLN A 89 19.36 -16.45 -15.90
C GLN A 89 18.04 -16.74 -16.63
N LYS A 90 16.88 -16.47 -16.01
CA LYS A 90 15.58 -16.74 -16.63
C LYS A 90 15.22 -15.64 -17.62
N SER A 91 14.60 -16.03 -18.74
CA SER A 91 14.03 -15.10 -19.72
C SER A 91 12.86 -14.32 -19.13
N ALA A 92 12.53 -13.16 -19.73
CA ALA A 92 11.41 -12.33 -19.29
C ALA A 92 10.09 -13.11 -19.23
N GLY A 93 9.78 -13.92 -20.25
CA GLY A 93 8.59 -14.77 -20.26
C GLY A 93 8.56 -15.82 -19.15
N ASN A 94 9.69 -16.45 -18.84
CA ASN A 94 9.77 -17.45 -17.78
C ASN A 94 9.63 -16.82 -16.37
N LEU A 95 10.22 -15.63 -16.17
CA LEU A 95 10.04 -14.86 -14.93
C LEU A 95 8.57 -14.49 -14.71
N LEU A 96 7.87 -14.05 -15.76
CA LEU A 96 6.44 -13.76 -15.68
C LEU A 96 5.61 -14.98 -15.29
N VAL A 97 5.87 -16.14 -15.92
CA VAL A 97 5.15 -17.39 -15.60
C VAL A 97 5.36 -17.77 -14.14
N LEU A 98 6.62 -17.77 -13.68
CA LEU A 98 6.96 -18.09 -12.29
C LEU A 98 6.26 -17.13 -11.33
N ALA A 99 6.35 -15.82 -11.58
CA ALA A 99 5.72 -14.81 -10.74
C ALA A 99 4.20 -14.93 -10.69
N LYS A 100 3.54 -15.19 -11.83
CA LYS A 100 2.10 -15.45 -11.86
C LYS A 100 1.73 -16.68 -11.04
N THR A 101 2.48 -17.77 -11.16
CA THR A 101 2.21 -19.00 -10.41
C THR A 101 2.32 -18.77 -8.90
N VAL A 102 3.38 -18.10 -8.45
CA VAL A 102 3.60 -17.81 -7.02
C VAL A 102 2.55 -16.81 -6.50
N CYS A 103 2.23 -15.75 -7.24
CA CYS A 103 1.19 -14.82 -6.85
C CYS A 103 -0.17 -15.51 -6.73
N ASN A 104 -0.56 -16.33 -7.73
CA ASN A 104 -1.87 -16.98 -7.73
C ASN A 104 -2.04 -17.99 -6.58
N SER A 105 -0.95 -18.66 -6.15
CA SER A 105 -1.02 -19.60 -5.02
C SER A 105 -1.16 -18.88 -3.67
N LEU A 106 -0.62 -17.67 -3.54
CA LEU A 106 -0.57 -16.93 -2.27
C LEU A 106 -1.69 -15.90 -2.11
N ASP A 107 -2.11 -15.23 -3.19
CA ASP A 107 -2.99 -14.07 -3.15
C ASP A 107 -4.35 -14.39 -2.49
N SER A 108 -4.96 -15.53 -2.84
CA SER A 108 -6.23 -15.94 -2.23
C SER A 108 -6.12 -16.21 -0.72
N SER A 109 -5.09 -16.94 -0.30
CA SER A 109 -4.87 -17.31 1.10
C SER A 109 -4.57 -16.08 1.96
N ILE A 110 -3.72 -15.18 1.48
CA ILE A 110 -3.33 -13.97 2.21
C ILE A 110 -4.52 -13.00 2.32
N ARG A 111 -5.28 -12.77 1.24
CA ARG A 111 -6.47 -11.91 1.26
C ARG A 111 -7.53 -12.39 2.27
N ILE A 112 -7.76 -13.71 2.35
CA ILE A 112 -8.71 -14.28 3.32
C ILE A 112 -8.25 -14.00 4.75
N LEU A 113 -6.96 -14.23 5.04
CA LEU A 113 -6.39 -13.98 6.36
C LEU A 113 -6.42 -12.49 6.74
N GLU A 114 -6.09 -11.60 5.81
CA GLU A 114 -6.09 -10.14 6.01
C GLU A 114 -7.51 -9.61 6.27
N THR A 115 -8.48 -10.02 5.44
CA THR A 115 -9.88 -9.62 5.60
C THR A 115 -10.40 -10.07 6.96
N ARG A 116 -10.16 -11.35 7.30
CA ARG A 116 -10.61 -11.92 8.57
C ARG A 116 -9.96 -11.23 9.77
N LYS A 117 -8.66 -10.93 9.70
CA LYS A 117 -7.95 -10.18 10.74
C LYS A 117 -8.57 -8.80 10.95
N SER A 118 -8.83 -8.08 9.87
CA SER A 118 -9.44 -6.73 9.91
C SER A 118 -10.84 -6.76 10.55
N GLU A 119 -11.67 -7.74 10.19
CA GLU A 119 -12.98 -7.95 10.81
C GLU A 119 -12.87 -8.21 12.32
N LEU A 120 -11.93 -9.05 12.74
CA LEU A 120 -11.70 -9.37 14.15
C LEU A 120 -11.17 -8.17 14.93
N GLU A 121 -10.26 -7.38 14.37
CA GLU A 121 -9.74 -6.16 15.01
C GLU A 121 -10.84 -5.10 15.22
N LEU A 122 -11.72 -4.92 14.23
CA LEU A 122 -12.92 -4.08 14.37
C LEU A 122 -13.87 -4.63 15.44
N LYS A 123 -14.06 -5.95 15.49
CA LYS A 123 -14.86 -6.62 16.53
C LYS A 123 -14.26 -6.40 17.93
N ILE A 124 -12.96 -6.60 18.10
CA ILE A 124 -12.24 -6.38 19.37
C ILE A 124 -12.36 -4.92 19.82
N THR A 125 -12.24 -3.98 18.90
CA THR A 125 -12.39 -2.54 19.19
C THR A 125 -13.81 -2.22 19.68
N SER A 126 -14.82 -2.78 19.01
CA SER A 126 -16.22 -2.60 19.36
C SER A 126 -16.54 -3.25 20.72
N LEU A 127 -16.13 -4.49 20.94
CA LEU A 127 -16.27 -5.20 22.21
C LEU A 127 -15.58 -4.44 23.34
N SER A 128 -14.37 -3.93 23.13
CA SER A 128 -13.66 -3.13 24.15
C SER A 128 -14.39 -1.84 24.50
N ARG A 129 -15.09 -1.23 23.53
CA ARG A 129 -15.96 -0.08 23.79
C ARG A 129 -17.16 -0.47 24.64
N TYR A 130 -17.83 -1.56 24.30
CA TYR A 130 -18.94 -2.09 25.09
C TYR A 130 -18.51 -2.46 26.51
N GLU A 131 -17.35 -3.11 26.68
CA GLU A 131 -16.84 -3.51 27.99
C GLU A 131 -16.69 -2.31 28.94
N LYS A 132 -16.10 -1.21 28.45
CA LYS A 132 -15.93 0.04 29.20
C LYS A 132 -17.27 0.62 29.64
N VAL A 133 -18.26 0.58 28.75
CA VAL A 133 -19.62 1.05 29.01
C VAL A 133 -20.28 0.18 30.08
N PHE A 134 -20.30 -1.14 29.88
CA PHE A 134 -20.90 -2.09 30.82
C PHE A 134 -20.27 -2.01 32.21
N ARG A 135 -18.93 -1.93 32.32
CA ARG A 135 -18.24 -1.79 33.62
C ARG A 135 -18.64 -0.52 34.39
N LYS A 136 -19.04 0.55 33.69
CA LYS A 136 -19.50 1.81 34.31
C LYS A 136 -20.99 1.81 34.65
N ILE A 137 -21.78 1.06 33.89
CA ILE A 137 -23.22 0.89 34.16
C ILE A 137 -23.45 -0.13 35.27
N PHE A 138 -22.57 -1.13 35.40
CA PHE A 138 -22.73 -2.22 36.36
C PHE A 138 -23.02 -1.77 37.81
N PRO A 139 -22.35 -0.75 38.38
CA PRO A 139 -22.69 -0.22 39.70
C PRO A 139 -24.08 0.42 39.78
N LEU A 140 -24.60 0.94 38.66
CA LEU A 140 -25.89 1.61 38.56
C LEU A 140 -27.03 0.61 38.39
N GLU A 141 -26.80 -0.52 37.71
CA GLU A 141 -27.79 -1.61 37.59
C GLU A 141 -28.16 -2.18 38.97
N SER A 142 -27.22 -2.27 39.89
CA SER A 142 -27.47 -2.71 41.27
C SER A 142 -28.51 -1.85 42.01
N GLN A 143 -28.77 -0.64 41.51
CA GLN A 143 -29.75 0.32 42.02
C GLN A 143 -31.04 0.36 41.18
N LEU A 144 -31.03 -0.23 39.99
CA LEU A 144 -32.18 -0.29 39.08
C LEU A 144 -33.02 -1.54 39.41
N PRO A 145 -34.34 -1.41 39.68
CA PRO A 145 -35.19 -2.57 39.82
C PRO A 145 -35.18 -3.37 38.51
N LYS A 146 -35.28 -4.71 38.59
CA LYS A 146 -35.57 -5.55 37.41
C LYS A 146 -36.97 -5.20 36.92
N LEU A 147 -37.07 -4.26 35.99
CA LEU A 147 -38.33 -3.71 35.51
C LEU A 147 -38.72 -4.38 34.18
N ASP A 148 -39.54 -5.43 34.27
CA ASP A 148 -40.18 -6.02 33.09
C ASP A 148 -41.01 -4.95 32.33
N GLY A 149 -40.74 -4.79 31.03
CA GLY A 149 -41.45 -3.84 30.17
C GLY A 149 -40.76 -2.48 29.96
N PHE A 150 -39.59 -2.27 30.55
CA PHE A 150 -38.74 -1.10 30.32
C PHE A 150 -37.55 -1.46 29.41
N GLU A 151 -37.05 -0.47 28.69
CA GLU A 151 -35.85 -0.51 27.85
C GLU A 151 -34.81 0.43 28.46
N VAL A 152 -33.56 -0.04 28.47
CA VAL A 152 -32.40 0.75 28.88
C VAL A 152 -31.58 1.05 27.64
N THR A 153 -31.44 2.33 27.30
CA THR A 153 -30.60 2.79 26.20
C THR A 153 -29.40 3.54 26.78
N VAL A 154 -28.21 3.27 26.24
CA VAL A 154 -26.98 3.93 26.65
C VAL A 154 -26.43 4.72 25.48
N MET A 155 -26.23 6.01 25.68
CA MET A 155 -25.63 6.91 24.70
C MET A 155 -24.25 7.34 25.19
N ILE A 156 -23.30 7.52 24.26
CA ILE A 156 -22.02 8.15 24.55
C ILE A 156 -22.01 9.51 23.87
N ILE A 157 -21.86 10.57 24.67
CA ILE A 157 -21.80 11.95 24.20
C ILE A 157 -20.40 12.47 24.53
N LEU A 158 -19.77 13.22 23.62
CA LEU A 158 -18.53 13.92 23.97
C LEU A 158 -18.87 15.02 24.98
N LYS A 159 -18.03 15.21 26.00
CA LYS A 159 -18.24 16.21 27.05
C LYS A 159 -18.40 17.63 26.52
N GLU A 160 -17.73 17.95 25.41
CA GLU A 160 -17.87 19.23 24.71
C GLU A 160 -19.28 19.47 24.13
N TYR A 161 -20.09 18.42 24.02
CA TYR A 161 -21.48 18.45 23.57
C TYR A 161 -22.47 18.10 24.68
N GLU A 162 -22.11 18.29 25.96
CA GLU A 162 -23.00 18.03 27.09
C GLU A 162 -24.30 18.85 26.99
N GLU A 163 -24.26 20.05 26.41
CA GLU A 163 -25.42 20.92 26.16
C GLU A 163 -26.53 20.25 25.32
N ILE A 164 -26.21 19.20 24.54
CA ILE A 164 -27.21 18.43 23.79
C ILE A 164 -28.20 17.75 24.75
N LEU A 165 -27.78 17.44 25.99
CA LEU A 165 -28.67 16.85 27.00
C LEU A 165 -29.85 17.75 27.36
N ASP A 166 -29.67 19.07 27.31
CA ASP A 166 -30.73 20.03 27.58
C ASP A 166 -31.78 20.07 26.47
N ILE A 167 -31.46 19.54 25.28
CA ILE A 167 -32.38 19.34 24.16
C ILE A 167 -33.03 17.96 24.23
N ILE A 168 -32.28 16.93 24.62
CA ILE A 168 -32.75 15.55 24.70
C ILE A 168 -33.77 15.38 25.85
N LYS A 169 -33.48 15.92 27.04
CA LYS A 169 -34.34 15.76 28.23
C LYS A 169 -35.80 16.22 28.00
N PRO A 170 -36.08 17.44 27.50
CA PRO A 170 -37.45 17.88 27.27
C PRO A 170 -38.19 17.05 26.21
N PHE A 171 -37.46 16.57 25.20
CA PHE A 171 -38.04 15.76 24.15
C PHE A 171 -38.43 14.36 24.65
N PHE A 172 -37.55 13.73 25.43
CA PHE A 172 -37.81 12.45 26.06
C PHE A 172 -38.98 12.55 27.04
N ALA A 173 -39.05 13.64 27.81
CA ALA A 173 -40.20 13.95 28.66
C ALA A 173 -41.50 14.07 27.85
N GLY A 174 -41.46 14.73 26.68
CA GLY A 174 -42.60 14.87 25.79
C GLY A 174 -43.13 13.55 25.22
N ILE A 175 -42.24 12.67 24.75
CA ILE A 175 -42.63 11.37 24.19
C ILE A 175 -43.14 10.42 25.26
N THR A 176 -42.39 10.30 26.36
CA THR A 176 -42.67 9.32 27.42
C THR A 176 -43.70 9.82 28.42
N LYS A 177 -44.24 11.03 28.25
CA LYS A 177 -45.11 11.71 29.22
C LYS A 177 -44.46 11.79 30.61
N ASN A 178 -43.17 12.15 30.63
CA ASN A 178 -42.33 12.24 31.80
C ASN A 178 -42.11 10.90 32.55
N GLN A 179 -42.27 9.77 31.83
CA GLN A 179 -42.02 8.42 32.35
C GLN A 179 -40.69 7.88 31.82
N PHE A 180 -39.61 8.59 32.16
CA PHE A 180 -38.25 8.16 31.88
C PHE A 180 -37.31 8.59 33.01
N GLU A 181 -36.23 7.83 33.18
CA GLU A 181 -35.10 8.20 34.03
C GLU A 181 -33.87 8.42 33.16
N LEU A 182 -33.10 9.46 33.45
CA LEU A 182 -31.85 9.76 32.75
C LEU A 182 -30.73 9.94 33.77
N ILE A 183 -29.74 9.06 33.69
CA ILE A 183 -28.57 9.02 34.58
C ILE A 183 -27.34 9.33 33.73
N THR A 184 -26.54 10.29 34.16
CA THR A 184 -25.25 10.61 33.53
C THR A 184 -24.10 10.04 34.35
N ALA A 185 -23.10 9.50 33.67
CA ALA A 185 -21.89 8.97 34.28
C ALA A 185 -20.66 9.29 33.42
N ASP A 186 -19.57 9.73 34.02
CA ASP A 186 -18.33 10.02 33.29
C ASP A 186 -17.71 8.73 32.73
N LEU A 187 -17.41 8.72 31.42
CA LEU A 187 -16.82 7.58 30.71
C LEU A 187 -15.28 7.72 30.59
N ASP A 188 -14.78 8.91 30.32
CA ASP A 188 -13.36 9.28 30.38
C ASP A 188 -13.22 10.82 30.40
N ASP A 189 -12.02 11.34 30.10
CA ASP A 189 -11.76 12.79 30.05
C ASP A 189 -12.53 13.51 28.94
N LYS A 190 -13.03 12.79 27.94
CA LYS A 190 -13.67 13.36 26.74
C LYS A 190 -15.11 12.87 26.54
N ASN A 191 -15.54 11.81 27.19
CA ASN A 191 -16.81 11.13 26.94
C ASN A 191 -17.67 11.03 28.21
N LEU A 192 -18.97 11.22 28.03
CA LEU A 192 -20.03 11.08 29.01
C LEU A 192 -20.95 9.93 28.59
N ALA A 193 -21.21 8.99 29.50
CA ALA A 193 -22.25 7.98 29.35
C ALA A 193 -23.59 8.56 29.82
N VAL A 194 -24.64 8.36 29.03
CA VAL A 194 -26.00 8.79 29.37
C VAL A 194 -26.88 7.56 29.27
N ILE A 195 -27.39 7.12 30.41
CA ILE A 195 -28.24 5.95 30.54
C ILE A 195 -29.67 6.46 30.64
N THR A 196 -30.53 6.01 29.74
CA THR A 196 -31.95 6.35 29.75
C THR A 196 -32.76 5.09 29.95
N VAL A 197 -33.67 5.11 30.93
CA VAL A 197 -34.64 4.04 31.19
C VAL A 197 -36.03 4.54 30.86
N PHE A 198 -36.76 3.86 29.97
CA PHE A 198 -38.11 4.24 29.55
C PHE A 198 -38.95 3.01 29.17
N SER A 199 -40.27 3.14 29.03
CA SER A 199 -41.12 2.00 28.62
C SER A 199 -40.87 1.59 27.17
N LYS A 200 -40.76 0.27 26.90
CA LYS A 200 -40.56 -0.30 25.55
C LYS A 200 -41.55 0.20 24.49
N LYS A 201 -42.75 0.64 24.91
CA LYS A 201 -43.79 1.21 24.03
C LYS A 201 -43.33 2.48 23.28
N TYR A 202 -42.27 3.14 23.75
CA TYR A 202 -41.76 4.40 23.19
C TYR A 202 -40.43 4.24 22.44
N SER A 203 -39.90 3.01 22.34
CA SER A 203 -38.60 2.69 21.76
C SER A 203 -38.39 3.29 20.36
N GLU A 204 -39.28 2.96 19.42
CA GLU A 204 -39.17 3.39 18.01
C GLU A 204 -39.08 4.92 17.87
N ARG A 205 -39.94 5.65 18.58
CA ARG A 205 -39.96 7.14 18.52
C ARG A 205 -38.74 7.79 19.15
N ILE A 206 -38.16 7.17 20.18
CA ILE A 206 -36.94 7.65 20.81
C ILE A 206 -35.75 7.41 19.88
N HIS A 207 -35.67 6.23 19.27
CA HIS A 207 -34.62 5.86 18.32
C HIS A 207 -34.60 6.75 17.07
N ASP A 208 -35.78 7.03 16.50
CA ASP A 208 -35.92 7.93 15.34
C ASP A 208 -35.36 9.33 15.64
N PHE A 209 -35.61 9.85 16.85
CA PHE A 209 -35.11 11.16 17.24
C PHE A 209 -33.60 11.19 17.46
N LEU A 210 -33.06 10.18 18.15
CA LEU A 210 -31.61 10.07 18.36
C LEU A 210 -30.86 10.00 17.02
N TYR A 211 -31.42 9.24 16.07
CA TYR A 211 -30.90 9.16 14.70
C TYR A 211 -30.97 10.52 13.98
N SER A 212 -32.09 11.25 14.10
CA SER A 212 -32.27 12.57 13.47
C SER A 212 -31.31 13.65 13.98
N LYS A 213 -30.79 13.48 15.20
CA LYS A 213 -29.86 14.42 15.85
C LYS A 213 -28.39 14.03 15.73
N ASN A 214 -28.09 12.99 14.95
CA ASN A 214 -26.71 12.52 14.69
C ASN A 214 -25.93 12.25 15.98
N VAL A 215 -26.63 11.79 17.03
CA VAL A 215 -26.00 11.41 18.30
C VAL A 215 -25.31 10.07 18.07
N ASN A 216 -24.01 9.97 18.38
CA ASN A 216 -23.24 8.73 18.27
C ASN A 216 -23.73 7.71 19.31
N GLU A 217 -24.78 6.98 18.95
CA GLU A 217 -25.36 5.93 19.77
C GLU A 217 -24.42 4.72 19.79
N VAL A 218 -23.93 4.34 20.96
CA VAL A 218 -23.30 3.02 21.13
C VAL A 218 -24.41 2.02 21.35
N ARG A 219 -24.95 1.51 20.24
CA ARG A 219 -25.93 0.43 20.26
C ARG A 219 -25.29 -0.81 20.83
N ILE A 220 -25.80 -1.23 22.00
CA ILE A 220 -25.49 -2.53 22.57
C ILE A 220 -26.14 -3.57 21.65
N PRO A 221 -25.37 -4.54 21.10
CA PRO A 221 -25.93 -5.59 20.27
C PRO A 221 -27.04 -6.33 21.02
N VAL A 222 -28.09 -6.72 20.30
CA VAL A 222 -29.29 -7.38 20.87
C VAL A 222 -28.92 -8.63 21.68
N GLU A 223 -27.85 -9.29 21.26
CA GLU A 223 -27.23 -10.43 21.96
C GLU A 223 -26.95 -10.12 23.43
N TYR A 224 -26.51 -8.91 23.77
CA TYR A 224 -26.17 -8.50 25.14
C TYR A 224 -27.30 -7.74 25.85
N SER A 225 -28.32 -7.26 25.12
CA SER A 225 -29.39 -6.39 25.68
C SER A 225 -30.49 -7.10 26.46
N ASN A 226 -30.68 -8.41 26.24
CA ASN A 226 -31.75 -9.19 26.87
C ASN A 226 -31.27 -10.11 28.01
N MET A 227 -30.04 -9.91 28.51
CA MET A 227 -29.47 -10.70 29.60
C MET A 227 -29.02 -9.80 30.76
N PRO A 228 -28.92 -10.34 31.99
CA PRO A 228 -28.32 -9.64 33.12
C PRO A 228 -26.92 -9.09 32.79
N LEU A 229 -26.55 -7.88 33.26
CA LEU A 229 -25.26 -7.27 32.86
C LEU A 229 -24.04 -8.08 33.32
N ASP A 230 -24.12 -8.82 34.42
CA ASP A 230 -23.08 -9.74 34.88
C ASP A 230 -22.80 -10.84 33.84
N GLN A 231 -23.87 -11.45 33.30
CA GLN A 231 -23.79 -12.45 32.24
C GLN A 231 -23.30 -11.84 30.92
N ALA A 232 -23.76 -10.62 30.61
CA ALA A 232 -23.32 -9.90 29.41
C ALA A 232 -21.82 -9.57 29.47
N LEU A 233 -21.30 -9.14 30.62
CA LEU A 233 -19.88 -8.87 30.83
C LEU A 233 -19.03 -10.13 30.64
N ILE A 234 -19.45 -11.26 31.22
CA ILE A 234 -18.75 -12.55 31.06
C ILE A 234 -18.73 -12.99 29.58
N LEU A 235 -19.87 -12.88 28.89
CA LEU A 235 -19.96 -13.24 27.47
C LEU A 235 -19.09 -12.33 26.60
N LEU A 236 -19.12 -11.03 26.85
CA LEU A 236 -18.32 -10.04 26.13
C LEU A 236 -16.83 -10.32 26.32
N GLU A 237 -16.38 -10.55 27.55
CA GLU A 237 -14.98 -10.87 27.85
C GLU A 237 -14.56 -12.16 27.14
N LYS A 238 -15.40 -13.19 27.16
CA LYS A 238 -15.17 -14.44 26.43
C LYS A 238 -15.07 -14.22 24.92
N ASP A 239 -15.99 -13.47 24.32
CA ASP A 239 -16.00 -13.18 22.89
C ASP A 239 -14.76 -12.39 22.47
N LYS A 240 -14.37 -11.42 23.29
CA LYS A 240 -13.16 -10.61 23.09
C LYS A 240 -11.91 -11.48 23.14
N LEU A 241 -11.76 -12.31 24.17
CA LEU A 241 -10.63 -13.23 24.29
C LEU A 241 -10.58 -14.21 23.11
N SER A 242 -11.72 -14.75 22.69
CA SER A 242 -11.78 -15.65 21.53
C SER A 242 -11.32 -14.96 20.24
N ALA A 243 -11.71 -13.69 20.03
CA ALA A 243 -11.29 -12.92 18.88
C ALA A 243 -9.79 -12.58 18.90
N ILE A 244 -9.23 -12.26 20.08
CA ILE A 244 -7.79 -12.02 20.26
C ILE A 244 -6.99 -13.28 19.91
N VAL A 245 -7.39 -14.43 20.45
CA VAL A 245 -6.74 -15.72 20.16
C VAL A 245 -6.84 -16.05 18.66
N GLU A 246 -7.96 -15.76 18.01
CA GLU A 246 -8.10 -15.98 16.56
C GLU A 246 -7.16 -15.06 15.76
N VAL A 247 -6.99 -13.80 16.15
CA VAL A 247 -6.01 -12.87 15.54
C VAL A 247 -4.59 -13.38 15.72
N GLU A 248 -4.21 -13.84 16.91
CA GLU A 248 -2.89 -14.43 17.17
C GLU A 248 -2.63 -15.64 16.27
N ASN A 249 -3.60 -16.56 16.15
CA ASN A 249 -3.50 -17.71 15.24
C ASN A 249 -3.36 -17.31 13.77
N ILE A 250 -4.05 -16.25 13.32
CA ILE A 250 -3.89 -15.71 11.96
C ILE A 250 -2.48 -15.14 11.78
N GLN A 251 -1.96 -14.46 12.80
CA GLN A 251 -0.63 -13.86 12.76
C GLN A 251 0.47 -14.93 12.71
N GLU A 252 0.33 -16.03 13.45
CA GLU A 252 1.22 -17.19 13.34
C GLU A 252 1.19 -17.82 11.94
N LYS A 253 0.01 -17.93 11.31
CA LYS A 253 -0.10 -18.39 9.91
C LYS A 253 0.59 -17.45 8.92
N LEU A 254 0.51 -16.14 9.13
CA LEU A 254 1.22 -15.17 8.30
C LEU A 254 2.74 -15.27 8.50
N VAL A 255 3.20 -15.53 9.72
CA VAL A 255 4.62 -15.77 10.02
C VAL A 255 5.11 -17.05 9.33
N SER A 256 4.35 -18.14 9.37
CA SER A 256 4.74 -19.39 8.69
C SER A 256 4.77 -19.25 7.18
N LEU A 257 3.80 -18.54 6.59
CA LEU A 257 3.83 -18.18 5.16
C LEU A 257 5.05 -17.33 4.81
N SER A 258 5.38 -16.36 5.67
CA SER A 258 6.55 -15.52 5.47
C SER A 258 7.85 -16.35 5.51
N GLN A 259 7.98 -17.29 6.45
CA GLN A 259 9.17 -18.16 6.56
C GLN A 259 9.43 -18.95 5.29
N GLN A 260 8.37 -19.33 4.58
CA GLN A 260 8.47 -20.07 3.33
C GLN A 260 8.71 -19.16 2.12
N TRP A 261 8.01 -18.02 2.02
CA TRP A 261 7.89 -17.29 0.76
C TRP A 261 8.56 -15.91 0.74
N TYR A 262 8.85 -15.32 1.89
CA TYR A 262 9.31 -13.92 1.96
C TYR A 262 10.60 -13.70 1.18
N ILE A 263 11.59 -14.58 1.36
CA ILE A 263 12.87 -14.46 0.68
C ILE A 263 12.70 -14.65 -0.83
N GLU A 264 11.99 -15.69 -1.26
CA GLU A 264 11.76 -15.97 -2.68
C GLU A 264 11.02 -14.83 -3.38
N LEU A 265 9.97 -14.28 -2.75
CA LEU A 265 9.22 -13.13 -3.25
C LEU A 265 10.08 -11.86 -3.30
N SER A 266 10.93 -11.63 -2.30
CA SER A 266 11.81 -10.45 -2.28
C SER A 266 12.84 -10.48 -3.41
N VAL A 267 13.48 -11.63 -3.64
CA VAL A 267 14.43 -11.81 -4.74
C VAL A 267 13.73 -11.72 -6.08
N LEU A 268 12.55 -12.33 -6.18
CA LEU A 268 11.74 -12.25 -7.39
C LEU A 268 11.30 -10.82 -7.69
N GLN A 269 10.93 -10.03 -6.67
CA GLN A 269 10.60 -8.62 -6.83
C GLN A 269 11.78 -7.85 -7.42
N VAL A 270 12.99 -8.02 -6.87
CA VAL A 270 14.20 -7.37 -7.38
C VAL A 270 14.47 -7.78 -8.83
N ALA A 271 14.45 -9.08 -9.13
CA ALA A 271 14.68 -9.56 -10.50
C ALA A 271 13.63 -9.03 -11.51
N LEU A 272 12.36 -8.93 -11.09
CA LEU A 272 11.30 -8.34 -11.91
C LEU A 272 11.49 -6.82 -12.08
N GLN A 273 11.95 -6.10 -11.06
CA GLN A 273 12.27 -4.67 -11.12
C GLN A 273 13.41 -4.40 -12.09
N ASP A 274 14.50 -5.16 -11.99
CA ASP A 274 15.65 -5.05 -12.88
C ASP A 274 15.25 -5.33 -14.32
N ARG A 275 14.47 -6.40 -14.55
CA ARG A 275 13.96 -6.74 -15.88
C ARG A 275 12.99 -5.69 -16.41
N GLN A 276 12.13 -5.12 -15.58
CA GLN A 276 11.24 -4.03 -15.97
C GLN A 276 12.03 -2.79 -16.37
N ALA A 277 13.07 -2.43 -15.61
CA ALA A 277 13.96 -1.32 -15.95
C ALA A 277 14.66 -1.55 -17.30
N GLU A 278 15.09 -2.78 -17.57
CA GLU A 278 15.65 -3.21 -18.87
C GLU A 278 14.62 -3.01 -20.00
N ILE A 279 13.39 -3.50 -19.82
CA ILE A 279 12.30 -3.37 -20.80
C ILE A 279 11.95 -1.90 -21.07
N LEU A 280 11.90 -1.07 -20.03
CA LEU A 280 11.64 0.36 -20.17
C LEU A 280 12.79 1.08 -20.89
N ALA A 281 14.04 0.65 -20.69
CA ALA A 281 15.16 1.15 -21.47
C ALA A 281 15.01 0.76 -22.95
N TYR A 282 14.68 -0.51 -23.24
CA TYR A 282 14.45 -0.99 -24.61
C TYR A 282 13.31 -0.26 -25.31
N SER A 283 12.25 0.13 -24.60
CA SER A 283 11.14 0.86 -25.21
C SER A 283 11.53 2.24 -25.77
N LYS A 284 12.66 2.80 -25.32
CA LYS A 284 13.18 4.08 -25.79
C LYS A 284 14.07 3.94 -27.02
N PHE A 285 14.48 2.72 -27.37
CA PHE A 285 15.34 2.47 -28.53
C PHE A 285 14.51 2.37 -29.80
N GLY A 286 15.13 2.73 -30.91
CA GLY A 286 14.57 2.51 -32.24
C GLY A 286 15.31 1.39 -32.97
N GLU A 287 14.60 0.32 -33.34
CA GLU A 287 15.16 -0.73 -34.19
C GLU A 287 14.62 -0.64 -35.63
N THR A 288 15.49 -0.88 -36.60
CA THR A 288 15.12 -1.21 -37.98
C THR A 288 15.49 -2.66 -38.28
N ASP A 289 15.38 -3.10 -39.53
CA ASP A 289 15.75 -4.46 -39.95
C ASP A 289 17.21 -4.82 -39.61
N TYR A 290 18.13 -3.84 -39.68
CA TYR A 290 19.57 -4.07 -39.54
C TYR A 290 20.27 -3.15 -38.52
N THR A 291 19.59 -2.12 -38.03
CA THR A 291 20.22 -1.04 -37.25
C THR A 291 19.50 -0.80 -35.94
N LEU A 292 20.28 -0.59 -34.88
CA LEU A 292 19.84 -0.08 -33.59
C LEU A 292 20.16 1.41 -33.49
N VAL A 293 19.18 2.19 -33.06
CA VAL A 293 19.28 3.63 -32.84
C VAL A 293 18.95 3.93 -31.38
N ILE A 294 19.86 4.61 -30.69
CA ILE A 294 19.69 5.04 -29.30
C ILE A 294 19.95 6.54 -29.23
N LYS A 295 19.00 7.30 -28.68
CA LYS A 295 19.14 8.74 -28.47
C LYS A 295 19.22 9.05 -26.98
N GLY A 296 20.00 10.06 -26.62
CA GLY A 296 20.04 10.53 -25.25
C GLY A 296 20.95 11.71 -25.00
N TRP A 297 21.13 12.05 -23.74
CA TRP A 297 22.01 13.13 -23.28
C TRP A 297 23.24 12.58 -22.58
N VAL A 298 24.40 13.15 -22.88
CA VAL A 298 25.68 12.81 -22.23
C VAL A 298 26.35 14.09 -21.73
N PRO A 299 26.92 14.11 -20.51
CA PRO A 299 27.74 15.22 -20.05
C PRO A 299 28.93 15.46 -20.98
N LYS A 300 29.18 16.72 -21.36
CA LYS A 300 30.28 17.08 -22.27
C LYS A 300 31.64 16.51 -21.83
N LYS A 301 31.89 16.41 -20.52
CA LYS A 301 33.12 15.81 -19.97
C LYS A 301 33.25 14.32 -20.28
N HIS A 302 32.15 13.56 -20.30
CA HIS A 302 32.15 12.12 -20.52
C HIS A 302 32.07 11.73 -22.00
N LEU A 303 31.64 12.64 -22.88
CA LEU A 303 31.43 12.38 -24.30
C LEU A 303 32.63 11.74 -25.01
N LYS A 304 33.83 12.30 -24.85
CA LYS A 304 35.05 11.76 -25.48
C LYS A 304 35.38 10.35 -25.00
N ARG A 305 35.14 10.08 -23.70
CA ARG A 305 35.38 8.77 -23.08
C ARG A 305 34.41 7.74 -23.64
N VAL A 306 33.10 8.05 -23.65
CA VAL A 306 32.06 7.16 -24.18
C VAL A 306 32.32 6.84 -25.66
N LYS A 307 32.64 7.86 -26.48
CA LYS A 307 32.95 7.67 -27.90
C LYS A 307 34.16 6.74 -28.12
N LYS A 308 35.21 6.88 -27.31
CA LYS A 308 36.40 6.01 -27.38
C LYS A 308 36.06 4.57 -27.02
N ILE A 309 35.34 4.36 -25.92
CA ILE A 309 34.93 3.02 -25.46
C ILE A 309 34.09 2.30 -26.53
N LEU A 310 33.09 2.99 -27.11
CA LEU A 310 32.27 2.42 -28.19
C LEU A 310 33.10 2.10 -29.45
N SER A 311 34.02 3.00 -29.83
CA SER A 311 34.88 2.76 -30.98
C SER A 311 35.79 1.54 -30.77
N ASP A 312 36.40 1.42 -29.58
CA ASP A 312 37.32 0.34 -29.23
C ASP A 312 36.59 -1.01 -29.11
N ALA A 313 35.39 -1.03 -28.53
CA ALA A 313 34.60 -2.25 -28.33
C ALA A 313 34.01 -2.83 -29.64
N PHE A 314 33.69 -1.98 -30.62
CA PHE A 314 33.01 -2.39 -31.85
C PHE A 314 33.83 -2.19 -33.13
N SER A 315 35.12 -1.87 -33.00
CA SER A 315 36.03 -1.59 -34.13
C SER A 315 35.46 -0.50 -35.07
N GLY A 316 34.84 0.53 -34.51
CA GLY A 316 34.23 1.64 -35.25
C GLY A 316 32.89 1.34 -35.96
N ARG A 317 32.31 0.14 -35.80
CA ARG A 317 30.98 -0.19 -36.37
C ARG A 317 29.81 0.50 -35.66
N VAL A 318 30.04 0.97 -34.44
CA VAL A 318 29.06 1.73 -33.64
C VAL A 318 29.51 3.18 -33.59
N ILE A 319 28.64 4.08 -34.04
CA ILE A 319 28.96 5.50 -34.18
C ILE A 319 28.13 6.30 -33.19
N LEU A 320 28.83 7.13 -32.40
CA LEU A 320 28.21 8.16 -31.57
C LEU A 320 28.39 9.53 -32.22
N THR A 321 27.26 10.17 -32.52
CA THR A 321 27.18 11.48 -33.18
C THR A 321 26.54 12.50 -32.24
N GLU A 322 27.12 13.70 -32.16
CA GLU A 322 26.49 14.84 -31.48
C GLU A 322 25.40 15.43 -32.39
N LEU A 323 24.19 15.59 -31.86
CA LEU A 323 23.10 16.24 -32.59
C LEU A 323 23.13 17.76 -32.38
N PRO A 324 22.75 18.56 -33.39
CA PRO A 324 22.58 19.99 -33.22
C PRO A 324 21.47 20.24 -32.18
N MET A 325 21.71 21.18 -31.27
CA MET A 325 20.78 21.51 -30.19
C MET A 325 20.05 22.81 -30.53
N THR A 326 18.72 22.82 -30.43
CA THR A 326 17.92 24.05 -30.45
C THR A 326 17.79 24.62 -29.02
N PRO A 327 17.48 25.93 -28.85
CA PRO A 327 17.24 26.51 -27.53
C PRO A 327 16.14 25.78 -26.74
N GLU A 328 15.07 25.37 -27.41
CA GLU A 328 13.95 24.61 -26.83
C GLU A 328 14.39 23.24 -26.26
N MET A 329 15.37 22.59 -26.89
CA MET A 329 15.91 21.32 -26.40
C MET A 329 16.81 21.51 -25.16
N LEU A 330 17.36 22.70 -24.94
CA LEU A 330 18.16 22.98 -23.74
C LEU A 330 17.30 23.09 -22.49
N ASP A 331 16.05 23.54 -22.60
CA ASP A 331 15.10 23.59 -21.48
C ASP A 331 14.67 22.19 -21.04
N GLN A 332 14.69 21.22 -21.95
CA GLN A 332 14.39 19.80 -21.67
C GLN A 332 15.64 18.99 -21.30
N ALA A 333 16.83 19.61 -21.33
CA ALA A 333 18.06 18.90 -21.06
C ALA A 333 18.15 18.52 -19.56
N PRO A 334 18.57 17.28 -19.24
CA PRO A 334 18.76 16.87 -17.87
C PRO A 334 19.87 17.70 -17.21
N VAL A 335 19.71 18.00 -15.92
CA VAL A 335 20.70 18.75 -15.14
C VAL A 335 21.58 17.76 -14.38
N LEU A 336 22.90 17.90 -14.53
CA LEU A 336 23.87 17.16 -13.73
C LEU A 336 24.72 18.12 -12.91
N TYR A 337 24.63 17.99 -11.58
CA TYR A 337 25.54 18.67 -10.68
C TYR A 337 26.87 17.93 -10.60
N ASP A 338 27.96 18.70 -10.71
CA ASP A 338 29.33 18.23 -10.49
C ASP A 338 29.91 19.09 -9.38
N ASN A 339 29.48 18.84 -8.16
CA ASN A 339 30.06 19.44 -6.97
C ASN A 339 31.15 18.54 -6.37
N PRO A 340 32.16 19.13 -5.73
CA PRO A 340 33.21 18.35 -5.09
C PRO A 340 32.67 17.62 -3.85
N PHE A 341 33.40 16.59 -3.40
CA PHE A 341 32.89 15.60 -2.42
C PHE A 341 32.32 16.20 -1.12
N TRP A 342 32.89 17.30 -0.63
CA TRP A 342 32.44 18.05 0.56
C TRP A 342 31.10 18.78 0.43
N VAL A 343 30.62 19.04 -0.80
CA VAL A 343 29.36 19.76 -1.06
C VAL A 343 28.24 18.80 -1.49
N ARG A 344 28.59 17.60 -1.98
CA ARG A 344 27.61 16.56 -2.39
C ARG A 344 26.54 16.20 -1.35
N PRO A 345 26.81 16.19 -0.02
CA PRO A 345 25.76 15.90 0.97
C PRO A 345 24.68 16.98 1.07
N PHE A 346 24.89 18.15 0.47
CA PHE A 346 23.97 19.29 0.47
C PHE A 346 23.35 19.57 -0.91
N GLU A 347 23.63 18.70 -1.89
CA GLU A 347 22.88 18.61 -3.16
C GLU A 347 21.56 17.88 -2.94
#